data_AF-A0A453JUH7-F1
#
_entry.id   AF-A0A453JUH7-F1
#
_cell.length_a   1.000
_cell.length_b   1.000
_cell.length_c   1.000
_cell.angle_alpha   90.00
_cell.angle_beta   90.00
_cell.angle_gamma   90.00
#
_symmetry.space_group_name_H-M   'P 1'
#
loop_
_entity.id
_entity.type
_entity.pdbx_description
1 polymer ?
#
loop_
_entity_poly.entity_id
_entity_poly.type
_entity_poly.pdbx_seq_one_letter_code
_entity_poly.pdbx_strand_id
1 'polypeptide(L)'
;MLVGAYPFEDPENPKNFKVTIQKILGVQYSIPDYIHIPMDCRNLLSRIFVANPATRITIPEIKNHPWFLKNLPADLMDGPTVSNQYEEPDQPMQNMNEIMQIMAEATISAAGALGINKFL
;
A
#
# COMPACT_ATOMS: atom_id res chain seq x y z
N MET A 1 -6.79 3.51 -10.17
CA MET A 1 -7.70 2.44 -10.65
C MET A 1 -9.07 2.96 -11.07
N LEU A 2 -9.88 3.61 -10.22
CA LEU A 2 -11.25 4.02 -10.60
C LEU A 2 -11.34 5.29 -11.48
N VAL A 3 -10.53 6.32 -11.17
CA VAL A 3 -10.59 7.63 -11.85
C VAL A 3 -9.41 7.87 -12.79
N GLY A 4 -8.32 7.11 -12.64
CA GLY A 4 -7.09 7.28 -13.44
C GLY A 4 -6.17 8.44 -13.00
N ALA A 5 -6.57 9.21 -11.97
CA ALA A 5 -5.78 10.28 -11.38
C ALA A 5 -5.83 10.25 -9.85
N TYR A 6 -4.94 11.01 -9.19
CA TYR A 6 -4.92 11.14 -7.74
C TYR A 6 -6.04 12.08 -7.24
N PRO A 7 -6.70 11.76 -6.11
CA PRO A 7 -7.91 12.47 -5.66
C PRO A 7 -7.67 13.90 -5.19
N PHE A 8 -6.45 14.25 -4.78
CA PHE A 8 -6.11 15.56 -4.21
C PHE A 8 -5.12 16.36 -5.06
N GLU A 9 -4.63 15.80 -6.16
CA GLU A 9 -3.66 16.48 -7.02
C GLU A 9 -4.37 17.50 -7.92
N ASP A 10 -3.64 18.50 -8.37
CA ASP A 10 -4.10 19.39 -9.43
C ASP A 10 -3.71 18.79 -10.79
N PRO A 11 -4.68 18.40 -11.64
CA PRO A 11 -4.37 17.83 -12.95
C PRO A 11 -3.61 18.80 -13.87
N GLU A 12 -3.81 20.11 -13.70
CA GLU A 12 -3.15 21.13 -14.53
C GLU A 12 -1.76 21.48 -13.99
N ASN A 13 -1.52 21.29 -12.68
CA ASN A 13 -0.25 21.61 -12.05
C ASN A 13 0.17 20.58 -10.99
N PRO A 14 0.61 19.37 -11.42
CA PRO A 14 0.87 18.25 -10.52
C PRO A 14 2.02 18.50 -9.51
N LYS A 15 2.93 19.43 -9.83
CA LYS A 15 4.06 19.81 -8.96
C LYS A 15 3.69 20.84 -7.89
N ASN A 16 2.43 21.30 -7.86
CA ASN A 16 1.95 22.24 -6.85
C ASN A 16 1.57 21.53 -5.54
N PHE A 17 2.59 21.05 -4.82
CA PHE A 17 2.41 20.34 -3.56
C PHE A 17 1.64 21.15 -2.51
N LYS A 18 1.75 22.48 -2.53
CA LYS A 18 1.02 23.35 -1.61
C LYS A 18 -0.50 23.17 -1.76
N VAL A 19 -0.99 23.18 -3.00
CA VAL A 19 -2.42 22.96 -3.28
C VAL A 19 -2.83 21.53 -2.94
N THR A 20 -2.02 20.54 -3.28
CA THR A 20 -2.28 19.13 -2.94
C THR A 20 -2.42 18.93 -1.43
N ILE A 21 -1.52 19.48 -0.63
CA ILE A 21 -1.58 19.40 0.84
C ILE A 21 -2.85 20.08 1.37
N GLN A 22 -3.21 21.26 0.86
CA GLN A 22 -4.44 21.95 1.26
C GLN A 22 -5.69 21.10 0.97
N LYS A 23 -5.75 20.47 -0.21
CA LYS A 23 -6.84 19.55 -0.57
C LYS A 23 -6.89 18.33 0.33
N ILE A 24 -5.75 17.73 0.69
CA ILE A 24 -5.68 16.59 1.62
C ILE A 24 -6.24 16.97 2.99
N LEU A 25 -5.77 18.09 3.57
CA LEU A 25 -6.19 18.55 4.89
C LEU A 25 -7.68 18.90 4.92
N GLY A 26 -8.21 19.46 3.82
CA GLY A 26 -9.63 19.77 3.66
C GLY A 26 -10.49 18.61 3.15
N VAL A 27 -9.92 17.44 2.87
CA VAL A 27 -10.60 16.29 2.27
C VAL A 27 -11.36 16.68 0.98
N GLN A 28 -10.72 17.49 0.15
CA GLN A 28 -11.30 18.02 -1.08
C GLN A 28 -10.96 17.11 -2.25
N TYR A 29 -11.87 16.20 -2.56
CA TYR A 29 -11.81 15.34 -3.75
C TYR A 29 -13.18 15.34 -4.45
N SER A 30 -13.18 15.10 -5.76
CA SER A 30 -14.40 14.89 -6.53
C SER A 30 -14.19 13.72 -7.49
N ILE A 31 -15.30 13.08 -7.86
CA ILE A 31 -15.32 12.01 -8.85
C ILE A 31 -15.97 12.63 -10.08
N PRO A 32 -15.28 12.68 -11.23
CA PRO A 32 -15.82 13.32 -12.43
C PRO A 32 -17.14 12.67 -12.88
N ASP A 33 -18.06 13.48 -13.41
CA ASP A 33 -19.42 13.04 -13.76
C ASP A 33 -19.46 11.96 -14.85
N TYR A 34 -18.44 11.93 -15.71
CA TYR A 34 -18.30 10.92 -16.76
C TYR A 34 -17.87 9.55 -16.23
N ILE A 35 -17.45 9.45 -14.96
CA ILE A 35 -17.07 8.20 -14.31
C ILE A 35 -18.22 7.73 -13.42
N HIS A 36 -18.89 6.66 -13.87
CA HIS A 36 -19.93 6.02 -13.09
C HIS A 36 -19.32 4.98 -12.14
N ILE A 37 -19.43 5.23 -10.83
CA ILE A 37 -19.10 4.25 -9.80
C ILE A 37 -20.35 3.79 -9.04
N PRO A 38 -20.43 2.51 -8.61
CA PRO A 38 -21.52 2.03 -7.77
C PRO A 38 -21.63 2.82 -6.47
N MET A 39 -22.85 2.94 -5.92
CA MET A 39 -23.10 3.68 -4.69
C MET A 39 -22.29 3.13 -3.51
N ASP A 40 -22.17 1.81 -3.39
CA ASP A 40 -21.37 1.17 -2.33
C ASP A 40 -19.87 1.50 -2.47
N CYS A 41 -19.37 1.67 -3.70
CA CYS A 41 -18.00 2.12 -3.93
C CYS A 41 -17.80 3.55 -3.43
N ARG A 42 -18.74 4.44 -3.76
CA ARG A 42 -18.73 5.84 -3.31
C ARG A 42 -18.83 5.92 -1.79
N ASN A 43 -19.66 5.08 -1.18
CA ASN A 43 -19.78 4.97 0.27
C ASN A 43 -18.44 4.56 0.90
N LEU A 44 -17.80 3.50 0.40
CA LEU A 44 -16.50 3.06 0.90
C LEU A 44 -15.44 4.19 0.81
N LEU A 45 -15.34 4.86 -0.34
CA LEU A 45 -14.40 5.98 -0.50
C LEU A 45 -14.65 7.11 0.50
N SER A 46 -15.91 7.48 0.74
CA SER A 46 -16.26 8.52 1.72
C SER A 46 -15.89 8.15 3.16
N ARG A 47 -15.86 6.85 3.50
CA ARG A 47 -15.45 6.37 4.83
C ARG A 47 -13.92 6.25 4.97
N ILE A 48 -13.19 6.11 3.87
CA ILE A 48 -11.73 6.09 3.82
C ILE A 48 -11.17 7.52 3.86
N PHE A 49 -11.70 8.41 3.02
CA PHE A 49 -11.30 9.82 2.97
C PHE A 49 -11.97 10.61 4.08
N VAL A 50 -11.53 10.36 5.32
CA VAL A 50 -11.96 11.06 6.52
C VAL A 50 -10.74 11.70 7.19
N ALA A 51 -10.82 13.01 7.46
CA ALA A 51 -9.71 13.78 8.04
C ALA A 51 -9.30 13.22 9.41
N ASN A 52 -10.26 12.98 10.29
CA ASN A 52 -10.03 12.45 11.62
C ASN A 52 -9.74 10.93 11.54
N PRO A 53 -8.53 10.47 11.91
CA PRO A 53 -8.20 9.05 11.87
C PRO A 53 -9.06 8.19 12.80
N ALA A 54 -9.53 8.75 13.94
CA ALA A 54 -10.33 8.01 14.91
C ALA A 54 -11.72 7.61 14.39
N THR A 55 -12.22 8.30 13.37
CA THR A 55 -13.52 8.02 12.73
C THR A 55 -13.37 7.40 11.34
N ARG A 56 -12.14 7.17 10.88
CA ARG A 56 -11.86 6.56 9.58
C ARG A 56 -12.17 5.06 9.66
N ILE A 57 -12.76 4.52 8.59
CA ILE A 57 -13.06 3.09 8.50
C ILE A 57 -11.79 2.24 8.69
N THR A 58 -11.91 1.19 9.49
CA THR A 58 -10.84 0.25 9.80
C THR A 58 -10.75 -0.88 8.78
N ILE A 59 -9.62 -1.58 8.73
CA ILE A 59 -9.45 -2.74 7.83
C ILE A 59 -10.52 -3.82 8.05
N PRO A 60 -10.85 -4.25 9.29
CA PRO A 60 -11.93 -5.21 9.52
C PRO A 60 -13.28 -4.72 8.97
N GLU A 61 -13.60 -3.44 9.11
CA GLU A 61 -14.83 -2.87 8.56
C GLU A 61 -14.81 -2.80 7.02
N ILE A 62 -13.66 -2.55 6.40
CA ILE A 62 -13.49 -2.62 4.94
C ILE A 62 -13.73 -4.05 4.45
N LYS A 63 -13.16 -5.06 5.12
CA LYS A 63 -13.33 -6.47 4.74
C LYS A 63 -14.78 -6.94 4.84
N ASN A 64 -15.57 -6.32 5.71
CA ASN A 64 -17.01 -6.55 5.84
C ASN A 64 -17.86 -5.62 4.97
N HIS A 65 -17.27 -4.71 4.20
CA HIS A 65 -18.01 -3.74 3.41
C HIS A 65 -18.64 -4.41 2.17
N PRO A 66 -19.91 -4.12 1.81
CA PRO A 66 -20.61 -4.75 0.67
C PRO A 66 -19.84 -4.67 -0.65
N TRP A 67 -19.21 -3.51 -0.91
CA TRP A 67 -18.38 -3.33 -2.11
C TRP A 67 -17.16 -4.25 -2.15
N PHE A 68 -16.52 -4.53 -1.00
CA PHE A 68 -15.34 -5.39 -0.92
C PHE A 68 -15.70 -6.87 -1.05
N LEU A 69 -16.82 -7.28 -0.43
CA LEU A 69 -17.30 -8.66 -0.46
C LEU A 69 -17.84 -9.08 -1.84
N LYS A 70 -18.20 -8.11 -2.69
CA LYS A 70 -18.76 -8.39 -4.02
C LYS A 70 -17.71 -9.09 -4.90
N ASN A 71 -18.00 -10.33 -5.27
CA ASN A 71 -17.12 -11.20 -6.06
C ASN A 71 -15.75 -11.46 -5.40
N LEU A 72 -15.68 -11.44 -4.06
CA LEU A 72 -14.45 -11.79 -3.35
C LEU A 72 -14.14 -13.29 -3.54
N PRO A 73 -12.98 -13.66 -4.11
CA PRO A 73 -12.55 -15.04 -4.24
C PRO A 73 -12.44 -15.75 -2.87
N ALA A 74 -12.81 -17.03 -2.83
CA ALA A 74 -12.88 -17.81 -1.59
C ALA A 74 -11.51 -18.05 -0.93
N ASP A 75 -10.44 -18.07 -1.71
CA ASP A 75 -9.04 -18.16 -1.27
C ASP A 75 -8.55 -16.87 -0.58
N LEU A 76 -9.18 -15.74 -0.85
CA LEU A 76 -8.86 -14.45 -0.21
C LEU A 76 -9.75 -14.14 1.01
N MET A 77 -10.76 -14.97 1.27
CA MET A 77 -11.51 -14.87 2.52
C MET A 77 -10.59 -15.30 3.67
N ASP A 78 -10.76 -14.69 4.86
CA ASP A 78 -10.01 -15.06 6.08
C ASP A 78 -10.45 -16.44 6.59
N GLY A 79 -10.17 -17.47 5.80
CA GLY A 79 -10.25 -18.86 6.18
C GLY A 79 -8.90 -19.34 6.73
N PRO A 80 -8.89 -20.36 7.60
CA PRO A 80 -7.67 -20.87 8.24
C PRO A 80 -6.68 -21.57 7.28
N THR A 81 -6.93 -21.54 5.97
CA THR A 81 -6.32 -22.48 5.01
C THR A 81 -5.26 -21.89 4.11
N VAL A 82 -5.09 -20.57 4.04
CA VAL A 82 -4.34 -19.96 2.94
C VAL A 82 -3.01 -19.36 3.39
N SER A 83 -2.96 -18.60 4.48
CA SER A 83 -1.71 -17.90 4.87
C SER A 83 -0.63 -18.74 5.57
N ASN A 84 -0.94 -19.94 6.07
CA ASN A 84 0.00 -20.72 6.89
C ASN A 84 0.65 -21.93 6.19
N GLN A 85 0.38 -22.19 4.90
CA GLN A 85 0.93 -23.37 4.20
C GLN A 85 1.46 -23.10 2.78
N TYR A 86 1.68 -21.84 2.39
CA TYR A 86 2.46 -21.59 1.17
C TYR A 86 3.94 -21.84 1.44
N GLU A 87 4.40 -23.03 1.12
CA GLU A 87 5.81 -23.29 0.81
C GLU A 87 5.99 -23.01 -0.68
N GLU A 88 6.74 -21.97 -1.04
CA GLU A 88 7.11 -21.74 -2.43
C GLU A 88 8.08 -22.86 -2.84
N PRO A 89 7.74 -23.74 -3.81
CA PRO A 89 8.52 -24.96 -4.08
C PRO A 89 9.97 -24.69 -4.49
N ASP A 90 10.22 -23.52 -5.08
CA ASP A 90 11.49 -23.16 -5.69
C ASP A 90 12.34 -22.20 -4.82
N GLN A 91 11.83 -21.75 -3.67
CA GLN A 91 12.61 -20.90 -2.74
C GLN A 91 13.00 -21.67 -1.48
N PRO A 92 14.30 -21.87 -1.21
CA PRO A 92 14.73 -22.42 0.06
C PRO A 92 14.38 -21.42 1.17
N MET A 93 13.37 -21.73 1.98
CA MET A 93 13.00 -20.90 3.13
C MET A 93 14.13 -20.92 4.15
N GLN A 94 14.87 -19.81 4.25
CA GLN A 94 15.97 -19.65 5.19
C GLN A 94 15.42 -19.54 6.61
N ASN A 95 16.05 -20.24 7.55
CA ASN A 95 15.66 -20.09 8.95
C ASN A 95 16.19 -18.76 9.52
N MET A 96 15.62 -18.31 10.64
CA MET A 96 16.01 -17.04 11.28
C MET A 96 17.51 -16.96 11.61
N ASN A 97 18.17 -18.08 11.92
CA ASN A 97 19.60 -18.07 12.22
C ASN A 97 20.44 -17.83 10.97
N GLU A 98 20.10 -18.47 9.85
CA GLU A 98 20.75 -18.25 8.55
C GLU A 98 20.60 -16.80 8.07
N ILE A 99 19.40 -16.23 8.22
CA ILE A 99 19.13 -14.82 7.89
C ILE A 99 20.03 -13.90 8.73
N MET A 100 20.07 -14.11 10.04
CA MET A 100 20.89 -13.30 10.95
C MET A 100 22.39 -13.47 10.68
N GLN A 101 22.82 -14.67 10.30
CA GLN A 101 24.21 -14.96 9.93
C GLN A 101 24.61 -14.22 8.65
N ILE A 102 23.77 -14.25 7.61
CA ILE A 102 24.02 -13.53 6.35
C ILE A 102 24.04 -12.01 6.60
N MET A 103 23.13 -11.49 7.43
CA MET A 103 23.15 -10.08 7.83
C MET A 103 24.46 -9.70 8.53
N ALA A 104 24.94 -10.55 9.45
CA ALA A 104 26.20 -10.31 10.14
C ALA A 104 27.39 -10.35 9.16
N GLU A 105 27.41 -11.32 8.25
CA GLU A 105 28.45 -11.45 7.22
C GLU A 105 28.47 -10.24 6.27
N ALA A 106 27.31 -9.71 5.89
CA ALA A 106 27.19 -8.55 5.01
C ALA A 106 27.72 -7.23 5.63
N THR A 107 27.96 -7.20 6.95
CA THR A 107 28.63 -6.05 7.61
C THR A 107 30.16 -6.07 7.44
N ILE A 108 30.73 -7.20 7.01
CA ILE A 108 32.16 -7.36 6.81
C ILE A 108 32.51 -6.80 5.42
N SER A 109 33.36 -5.78 5.38
CA SER A 109 33.88 -5.26 4.10
C SER A 109 34.73 -6.31 3.39
N ALA A 110 34.58 -6.44 2.07
CA ALA A 110 35.38 -7.38 1.28
C ALA A 110 36.89 -7.14 1.49
N ALA A 111 37.62 -8.24 1.77
CA ALA A 111 39.07 -8.22 1.90
C ALA A 111 39.70 -7.78 0.57
N GLY A 112 39.97 -6.47 0.45
CA GLY A 112 40.47 -5.83 -0.77
C GLY A 112 39.95 -4.40 -1.01
N ALA A 113 38.90 -3.95 -0.31
CA ALA A 113 38.36 -2.58 -0.48
C ALA A 113 39.19 -1.46 0.19
N LEU A 114 40.34 -1.79 0.77
CA LEU A 114 41.34 -0.79 1.18
C LEU A 114 42.15 -0.38 -0.04
N GLY A 115 41.67 0.59 -0.84
CA GLY A 115 42.55 1.15 -1.87
C GLY A 115 42.07 2.16 -2.90
N ILE A 116 40.82 2.65 -2.93
CA ILE A 116 40.42 3.60 -4.01
C ILE A 116 40.43 5.08 -3.57
N ASN A 117 40.52 5.39 -2.28
CA ASN A 117 40.57 6.79 -1.80
C ASN A 117 42.01 7.31 -1.61
N LYS A 118 42.89 7.17 -2.61
CA LYS A 118 44.23 7.76 -2.56
C LYS A 118 44.73 8.44 -3.83
N PHE A 119 43.82 8.93 -4.68
CA PHE A 119 44.16 9.90 -5.73
C PHE A 119 42.97 10.83 -6.02
N LEU A 120 42.83 11.88 -5.20
CA LEU A 120 42.35 13.21 -5.55
C LEU A 120 42.73 14.18 -4.43
#